data_AF-A0A415L3Z5-F1
#
_entry.id   AF-A0A415L3Z5-F1
#
_cell.length_a   1.000
_cell.length_b   1.000
_cell.length_c   1.000
_cell.angle_alpha   90.00
_cell.angle_beta   90.00
_cell.angle_gamma   90.00
#
_symmetry.space_group_name_H-M   'P 1'
#
loop_
_entity.id
_entity.type
_entity.pdbx_description
1 polymer ?
#
loop_
_entity_poly.entity_id
_entity_poly.type
_entity_poly.pdbx_seq_one_letter_code
_entity_poly.pdbx_strand_id
1 'polypeptide(L)'
;MADIIDIASKEVGYKAYGGNKTKYSAWYGMNGAAWCHMFASWCAYKAGVSTSIAPKTASTDTGMQWFKNKGRFKYKGSYTPKRNDFIYFKSDGASHVGIVEYVSGSTVHTIEGNTSDAVMRRSYPLSYHTITGYGVISDYITSSGKTSKGKKSGKNTGKSSGKQEISYLREILKKNESKKKKSTRKVEYKAVSVKNSEKLVVNVLIKHGKKRYKHQVQEGLKTTFERKNAPGKVTFTTFVDSDSKKRISNGDSVAIVVNGKNFFYGFVFSISPKTDKTLDVTVYDQLRYFKNKDTYISKKRTSTVLIKKIAKDFKLNCGKLANTKYPVSRIDDNATLFDIVQNSLDETLMARGKIYTLYDEFGKLRLREPWKVNRLITSTTAESYDYKETIDDNVYNQIKLAYDNTKKGVQEIYMAKNSKYINKWGVLQYFDKIDSRKGAKLKVKALLKIYCKTGKTIKINNCFGDINVRAGCLVLVKLTIYGETISNYMLVDKVTHTFNNGQHLMDLELSGGDYDSSY
;
A
#
# COMPACT_ATOMS: atom_id res chain seq x y z
N MET A 1 12.62 -6.03 3.24
CA MET A 1 13.55 -4.89 3.27
C MET A 1 13.96 -4.61 1.83
N ALA A 2 14.15 -3.35 1.45
CA ALA A 2 14.77 -3.05 0.16
C ALA A 2 16.28 -3.24 0.28
N ASP A 3 16.97 -3.46 -0.84
CA ASP A 3 18.43 -3.56 -0.88
C ASP A 3 19.05 -2.16 -0.68
N ILE A 4 20.08 -2.02 0.16
CA ILE A 4 20.67 -0.71 0.50
C ILE A 4 21.30 -0.08 -0.74
N ILE A 5 21.93 -0.89 -1.58
CA ILE A 5 22.53 -0.41 -2.83
C ILE A 5 21.47 -0.01 -3.85
N ASP A 6 20.29 -0.65 -3.88
CA ASP A 6 19.18 -0.19 -4.72
C ASP A 6 18.63 1.18 -4.30
N ILE A 7 18.85 1.58 -3.04
CA ILE A 7 18.60 2.95 -2.58
C ILE A 7 19.77 3.86 -2.96
N ALA A 8 20.99 3.49 -2.60
CA ALA A 8 22.19 4.30 -2.81
C ALA A 8 22.44 4.61 -4.31
N SER A 9 22.18 3.65 -5.20
CA SER A 9 22.36 3.82 -6.66
C SER A 9 21.44 4.86 -7.28
N LYS A 10 20.25 5.07 -6.71
CA LYS A 10 19.32 6.13 -7.16
C LYS A 10 19.76 7.52 -6.75
N GLU A 11 20.74 7.60 -5.85
CA GLU A 11 21.27 8.85 -5.34
C GLU A 11 22.56 9.27 -6.03
N VAL A 12 23.16 8.40 -6.87
CA VAL A 12 24.37 8.73 -7.64
C VAL A 12 24.13 9.98 -8.48
N GLY A 13 25.03 10.96 -8.33
CA GLY A 13 24.93 12.28 -8.97
C GLY A 13 24.28 13.36 -8.12
N TYR A 14 23.67 13.02 -6.96
CA TYR A 14 23.19 14.01 -6.01
C TYR A 14 24.35 14.84 -5.46
N LYS A 15 24.24 16.18 -5.51
CA LYS A 15 25.24 17.14 -4.99
C LYS A 15 24.71 17.90 -3.77
N ALA A 16 25.61 18.27 -2.85
CA ALA A 16 25.28 19.15 -1.75
C ALA A 16 24.93 20.56 -2.25
N TYR A 17 24.00 21.25 -1.57
CA TYR A 17 23.54 22.59 -1.92
C TYR A 17 24.51 23.71 -1.47
N GLY A 18 25.79 23.38 -1.25
CA GLY A 18 26.79 24.25 -0.65
C GLY A 18 26.90 24.09 0.88
N GLY A 19 28.13 24.19 1.39
CA GLY A 19 28.44 24.10 2.82
C GLY A 19 27.96 22.80 3.47
N ASN A 20 28.11 21.65 2.81
CA ASN A 20 27.71 20.33 3.31
C ASN A 20 26.22 20.16 3.69
N LYS A 21 25.33 20.95 3.09
CA LYS A 21 23.88 20.81 3.30
C LYS A 21 23.29 19.81 2.31
N THR A 22 22.72 18.73 2.82
CA THR A 22 22.08 17.66 2.03
C THR A 22 20.76 17.19 2.66
N LYS A 23 19.93 16.48 1.88
CA LYS A 23 18.77 15.78 2.44
C LYS A 23 19.14 14.71 3.49
N TYR A 24 20.35 14.15 3.42
CA TYR A 24 20.86 13.15 4.36
C TYR A 24 21.23 13.78 5.71
N SER A 25 21.93 14.92 5.66
CA SER A 25 22.28 15.70 6.84
C SER A 25 21.05 16.31 7.50
N ALA A 26 20.04 16.70 6.71
CA ALA A 26 18.76 17.19 7.21
C ALA A 26 17.96 16.07 7.90
N TRP A 27 17.89 14.87 7.31
CA TRP A 27 17.28 13.70 7.95
C TRP A 27 17.99 13.28 9.25
N TYR A 28 19.31 13.42 9.29
CA TYR A 28 20.07 13.11 10.48
C TYR A 28 19.82 14.14 11.61
N GLY A 29 19.61 15.41 11.25
CA GLY A 29 19.42 16.52 12.18
C GLY A 29 20.68 17.38 12.39
N MET A 30 21.68 17.25 11.52
CA MET A 30 22.97 17.96 11.61
C MET A 30 23.38 18.45 10.22
N ASN A 31 22.79 19.56 9.78
CA ASN A 31 23.11 20.17 8.48
C ASN A 31 24.42 20.95 8.53
N GLY A 32 25.24 20.80 7.49
CA GLY A 32 26.49 21.54 7.35
C GLY A 32 27.74 20.83 7.85
N ALA A 33 27.62 19.55 8.22
CA ALA A 33 28.73 18.67 8.59
C ALA A 33 29.00 17.61 7.51
N ALA A 34 30.19 17.00 7.53
CA ALA A 34 30.52 15.88 6.66
C ALA A 34 29.45 14.78 6.75
N TRP A 35 28.95 14.34 5.59
CA TRP A 35 27.70 13.58 5.51
C TRP A 35 27.84 12.17 4.92
N CYS A 36 29.08 11.65 4.78
CA CYS A 36 29.34 10.31 4.26
C CYS A 36 28.62 9.21 5.06
N HIS A 37 28.74 9.24 6.39
CA HIS A 37 28.06 8.26 7.24
C HIS A 37 26.56 8.56 7.38
N MET A 38 26.17 9.83 7.37
CA MET A 38 24.75 10.21 7.35
C MET A 38 24.05 9.64 6.11
N PHE A 39 24.71 9.66 4.95
CA PHE A 39 24.24 9.02 3.72
C PHE A 39 24.14 7.50 3.86
N ALA A 40 25.18 6.82 4.35
CA ALA A 40 25.15 5.37 4.54
C ALA A 40 24.05 4.94 5.52
N SER A 41 23.91 5.65 6.65
CA SER A 41 22.83 5.47 7.62
C SER A 41 21.45 5.76 7.02
N TRP A 42 21.34 6.78 6.17
CA TRP A 42 20.10 7.12 5.48
C TRP A 42 19.70 6.03 4.49
N CYS A 43 20.63 5.51 3.70
CA CYS A 43 20.37 4.41 2.77
C CYS A 43 19.90 3.16 3.51
N ALA A 44 20.51 2.80 4.65
CA ALA A 44 20.07 1.71 5.50
C ALA A 44 18.65 1.95 6.06
N TYR A 45 18.37 3.16 6.57
CA TYR A 45 17.04 3.55 7.04
C TYR A 45 15.98 3.44 5.94
N LYS A 46 16.25 3.97 4.74
CA LYS A 46 15.34 3.91 3.59
C LYS A 46 15.13 2.48 3.07
N ALA A 47 16.12 1.61 3.23
CA ALA A 47 16.01 0.19 2.96
C ALA A 47 15.12 -0.56 3.99
N GLY A 48 14.73 0.11 5.08
CA GLY A 48 13.98 -0.49 6.18
C GLY A 48 14.87 -1.34 7.10
N VAL A 49 16.19 -1.14 7.06
CA VAL A 49 17.14 -1.81 7.94
C VAL A 49 17.08 -1.16 9.31
N SER A 50 16.79 -1.98 10.33
CA SER A 50 16.70 -1.53 11.72
C SER A 50 18.03 -0.95 12.20
N THR A 51 17.97 0.07 13.08
CA THR A 51 19.15 0.61 13.76
C THR A 51 19.86 -0.41 14.66
N SER A 52 19.25 -1.58 14.90
CA SER A 52 19.88 -2.73 15.54
C SER A 52 20.85 -3.50 14.62
N ILE A 53 20.77 -3.29 13.29
CA ILE A 53 21.54 -3.95 12.23
C ILE A 53 22.56 -2.99 11.59
N ALA A 54 22.19 -1.72 11.36
CA ALA A 54 23.09 -0.69 10.84
C ALA A 54 22.96 0.60 11.69
N PRO A 55 24.07 1.27 12.08
CA PRO A 55 24.00 2.41 12.97
C PRO A 55 23.41 3.66 12.27
N LYS A 56 22.63 4.47 13.02
CA LYS A 56 22.30 5.85 12.63
C LYS A 56 23.33 6.79 13.26
N THR A 57 24.32 7.23 12.49
CA THR A 57 25.39 8.12 12.98
C THR A 57 25.93 9.03 11.88
N ALA A 58 26.49 10.16 12.29
CA ALA A 58 27.26 11.06 11.44
C ALA A 58 28.77 10.76 11.48
N SER A 59 29.25 10.14 12.55
CA SER A 59 30.67 9.87 12.77
C SER A 59 31.06 8.49 12.24
N THR A 60 32.10 8.46 11.42
CA THR A 60 32.73 7.26 10.89
C THR A 60 33.35 6.40 12.00
N ASP A 61 34.03 7.02 12.98
CA ASP A 61 34.55 6.33 14.15
C ASP A 61 33.44 5.69 15.01
N THR A 62 32.36 6.44 15.26
CA THR A 62 31.20 5.92 16.01
C THR A 62 30.55 4.73 15.28
N GLY A 63 30.42 4.83 13.96
CA GLY A 63 29.87 3.74 13.12
C GLY A 63 30.75 2.49 13.15
N MET A 64 32.06 2.67 12.95
CA MET A 64 33.03 1.58 13.02
C MET A 64 33.04 0.93 14.41
N GLN A 65 33.06 1.72 15.49
CA GLN A 65 33.04 1.19 16.86
C GLN A 65 31.73 0.45 17.16
N TRP A 66 30.59 0.91 16.62
CA TRP A 66 29.32 0.21 16.75
C TRP A 66 29.37 -1.21 16.16
N PHE A 67 30.00 -1.37 14.98
CA PHE A 67 30.22 -2.69 14.38
C PHE A 67 31.19 -3.55 15.20
N LYS A 68 32.27 -2.96 15.74
CA LYS A 68 33.22 -3.65 16.62
C LYS A 68 32.53 -4.17 17.89
N ASN A 69 31.76 -3.34 18.57
CA ASN A 69 31.03 -3.69 19.80
C ASN A 69 29.99 -4.81 19.58
N LYS A 70 29.52 -4.99 18.34
CA LYS A 70 28.60 -6.08 17.97
C LYS A 70 29.30 -7.33 17.42
N GLY A 71 30.63 -7.35 17.37
CA GLY A 71 31.39 -8.45 16.77
C GLY A 71 31.21 -8.56 15.24
N ARG A 72 30.82 -7.47 14.58
CA ARG A 72 30.46 -7.41 13.15
C ARG A 72 31.44 -6.59 12.31
N PHE A 73 32.55 -6.16 12.88
CA PHE A 73 33.61 -5.50 12.12
C PHE A 73 34.66 -6.53 11.69
N LYS A 74 35.03 -6.53 10.42
CA LYS A 74 36.10 -7.36 9.86
C LYS A 74 37.20 -6.46 9.32
N TYR A 75 38.45 -6.73 9.69
CA TYR A 75 39.58 -5.94 9.20
C TYR A 75 39.88 -6.27 7.73
N LYS A 76 40.51 -5.33 7.03
CA LYS A 76 41.02 -5.58 5.67
C LYS A 76 41.90 -6.84 5.65
N GLY A 77 41.73 -7.68 4.63
CA GLY A 77 42.48 -8.92 4.47
C GLY A 77 41.91 -10.13 5.22
N SER A 78 41.06 -9.94 6.23
CA SER A 78 40.42 -11.06 6.96
C SER A 78 39.04 -11.45 6.43
N TYR A 79 38.52 -10.72 5.43
CA TYR A 79 37.16 -10.86 4.93
C TYR A 79 37.01 -10.25 3.54
N THR A 80 36.33 -10.94 2.63
CA THR A 80 35.90 -10.39 1.35
C THR A 80 34.54 -9.72 1.53
N PRO A 81 34.43 -8.40 1.33
CA PRO A 81 33.19 -7.68 1.57
C PRO A 81 32.07 -8.11 0.62
N LYS A 82 30.85 -8.14 1.11
CA LYS A 82 29.66 -8.48 0.31
C LYS A 82 28.83 -7.23 0.05
N ARG A 83 27.94 -7.34 -0.95
CA ARG A 83 26.95 -6.31 -1.26
C ARG A 83 26.22 -5.85 -0.01
N ASN A 84 26.04 -4.54 0.11
CA ASN A 84 25.47 -3.81 1.24
C ASN A 84 26.39 -3.61 2.45
N ASP A 85 27.53 -4.30 2.58
CA ASP A 85 28.43 -4.05 3.72
C ASP A 85 28.94 -2.60 3.71
N PHE A 86 29.23 -2.08 4.91
CA PHE A 86 29.81 -0.76 5.07
C PHE A 86 31.32 -0.90 4.94
N ILE A 87 31.96 -0.05 4.14
CA ILE A 87 33.42 -0.03 3.98
C ILE A 87 33.97 1.24 4.61
N TYR A 88 34.96 1.11 5.49
CA TYR A 88 35.55 2.22 6.22
C TYR A 88 36.98 2.48 5.75
N PHE A 89 37.28 3.76 5.53
CA PHE A 89 38.59 4.25 5.14
C PHE A 89 39.14 5.19 6.20
N LYS A 90 40.46 5.13 6.41
CA LYS A 90 41.20 6.05 7.25
C LYS A 90 42.50 6.44 6.55
N SER A 91 42.68 7.74 6.35
CA SER A 91 43.93 8.37 5.93
C SER A 91 44.35 9.40 6.98
N ASP A 92 45.57 9.90 6.89
CA ASP A 92 46.05 10.92 7.81
C ASP A 92 45.11 12.15 7.78
N GLY A 93 44.41 12.38 8.89
CA GLY A 93 43.48 13.48 9.06
C GLY A 93 42.03 13.30 8.56
N ALA A 94 41.68 12.19 7.88
CA ALA A 94 40.31 12.00 7.35
C ALA A 94 39.80 10.54 7.45
N SER A 95 38.55 10.38 7.87
CA SER A 95 37.86 9.09 7.92
C SER A 95 36.62 9.11 7.03
N HIS A 96 36.43 8.08 6.20
CA HIS A 96 35.35 7.99 5.24
C HIS A 96 34.59 6.66 5.35
N VAL A 97 33.36 6.63 4.85
CA VAL A 97 32.56 5.40 4.77
C VAL A 97 31.78 5.34 3.45
N GLY A 98 31.78 4.15 2.85
CA GLY A 98 31.00 3.81 1.67
C GLY A 98 30.09 2.61 1.91
N ILE A 99 29.28 2.28 0.90
CA ILE A 99 28.46 1.06 0.87
C ILE A 99 28.95 0.20 -0.29
N VAL A 100 29.24 -1.08 -0.03
CA VAL A 100 29.76 -2.02 -1.03
C VAL A 100 28.66 -2.40 -2.02
N GLU A 101 28.86 -2.08 -3.31
CA GLU A 101 27.94 -2.40 -4.41
C GLU A 101 28.16 -3.84 -4.92
N TYR A 102 29.42 -4.21 -5.18
CA TYR A 102 29.87 -5.59 -5.44
C TYR A 102 31.41 -5.67 -5.37
N VAL A 103 31.95 -6.89 -5.41
CA VAL A 103 33.37 -7.17 -5.61
C VAL A 103 33.55 -7.92 -6.93
N SER A 104 34.53 -7.51 -7.73
CA SER A 104 34.91 -8.17 -8.98
C SER A 104 36.43 -8.38 -8.99
N GLY A 105 36.87 -9.64 -8.93
CA GLY A 105 38.28 -9.97 -8.78
C GLY A 105 38.86 -9.39 -7.50
N SER A 106 39.97 -8.65 -7.61
CA SER A 106 40.64 -7.96 -6.50
C SER A 106 40.13 -6.54 -6.26
N THR A 107 39.04 -6.12 -6.91
CA THR A 107 38.51 -4.75 -6.84
C THR A 107 37.15 -4.72 -6.14
N VAL A 108 36.99 -3.83 -5.15
CA VAL A 108 35.71 -3.52 -4.53
C VAL A 108 35.11 -2.27 -5.17
N HIS A 109 33.82 -2.35 -5.51
CA HIS A 109 33.04 -1.25 -6.07
C HIS A 109 32.05 -0.75 -5.02
N THR A 110 31.94 0.57 -4.88
CA THR A 110 31.23 1.22 -3.77
C THR A 110 30.36 2.37 -4.27
N ILE A 111 29.32 2.69 -3.49
CA ILE A 111 28.57 3.95 -3.61
C ILE A 111 28.80 4.75 -2.34
N GLU A 112 29.27 5.97 -2.51
CA GLU A 112 29.80 6.80 -1.42
C GLU A 112 29.17 8.18 -1.46
N GLY A 113 28.76 8.67 -0.30
CA GLY A 113 28.25 10.03 -0.13
C GLY A 113 29.36 10.93 0.38
N ASN A 114 29.26 12.23 0.11
CA ASN A 114 30.28 13.21 0.44
C ASN A 114 31.63 12.94 -0.24
N THR A 115 31.57 12.44 -1.46
CA THR A 115 32.72 12.27 -2.34
C THR A 115 32.68 13.43 -3.33
N SER A 116 33.60 14.39 -3.18
CA SER A 116 33.58 15.65 -3.95
C SER A 116 32.24 16.39 -3.83
N ASP A 117 31.72 16.50 -2.60
CA ASP A 117 30.38 17.05 -2.28
C ASP A 117 29.21 16.40 -3.04
N ALA A 118 29.39 15.17 -3.49
CA ALA A 118 28.39 14.42 -4.23
C ALA A 118 28.26 12.96 -3.75
N VAL A 119 27.20 12.28 -4.21
CA VAL A 119 27.10 10.83 -4.17
C VAL A 119 27.72 10.27 -5.44
N MET A 120 28.76 9.45 -5.32
CA MET A 120 29.51 8.92 -6.46
C MET A 120 29.73 7.42 -6.34
N ARG A 121 29.91 6.77 -7.50
CA ARG A 121 30.50 5.43 -7.54
C ARG A 121 32.02 5.55 -7.44
N ARG A 122 32.62 4.67 -6.65
CA ARG A 122 34.08 4.53 -6.52
C ARG A 122 34.46 3.06 -6.65
N SER A 123 35.75 2.82 -6.86
CA SER A 123 36.31 1.48 -6.90
C SER A 123 37.73 1.51 -6.39
N TYR A 124 38.11 0.50 -5.62
CA TYR A 124 39.41 0.40 -4.99
C TYR A 124 39.93 -1.04 -5.08
N PRO A 125 41.26 -1.26 -5.17
CA PRO A 125 41.82 -2.55 -4.86
C PRO A 125 41.43 -2.98 -3.44
N LEU A 126 41.15 -4.25 -3.19
CA LEU A 126 40.88 -4.78 -1.84
C LEU A 126 42.08 -4.56 -0.89
N SER A 127 43.28 -4.43 -1.45
CA SER A 127 44.52 -4.09 -0.73
C SER A 127 44.70 -2.60 -0.45
N TYR A 128 43.83 -1.72 -0.97
CA TYR A 128 44.02 -0.27 -0.94
C TYR A 128 44.36 0.22 0.47
N HIS A 129 45.45 1.00 0.58
CA HIS A 129 46.15 1.21 1.84
C HIS A 129 45.28 1.89 2.90
N THR A 130 44.34 2.77 2.51
CA THR A 130 43.44 3.48 3.43
C THR A 130 42.23 2.66 3.88
N ILE A 131 41.91 1.54 3.24
CA ILE A 131 40.81 0.67 3.71
C ILE A 131 41.19 0.11 5.08
N THR A 132 40.39 0.43 6.09
CA THR A 132 40.54 -0.07 7.46
C THR A 132 39.83 -1.41 7.65
N GLY A 133 38.61 -1.53 7.12
CA GLY A 133 37.81 -2.75 7.24
C GLY A 133 36.33 -2.53 6.91
N TYR A 134 35.52 -3.50 7.28
CA TYR A 134 34.14 -3.63 6.83
C TYR A 134 33.17 -3.86 8.00
N GLY A 135 32.08 -3.09 8.03
CA GLY A 135 30.93 -3.33 8.89
C GLY A 135 29.98 -4.32 8.21
N VAL A 136 29.94 -5.56 8.71
CA VAL A 136 29.17 -6.64 8.11
C VAL A 136 27.69 -6.48 8.46
N ILE A 137 26.90 -6.21 7.44
CA ILE A 137 25.43 -6.17 7.53
C ILE A 137 24.76 -7.14 6.58
N SER A 138 25.45 -7.56 5.52
CA SER A 138 24.97 -8.53 4.53
C SER A 138 24.46 -9.82 5.15
N ASP A 139 25.11 -10.33 6.20
CA ASP A 139 24.71 -11.55 6.91
C ASP A 139 23.45 -11.35 7.80
N TYR A 140 23.01 -10.10 8.00
CA TYR A 140 21.89 -9.72 8.87
C TYR A 140 20.70 -9.13 8.12
N ILE A 141 20.79 -9.05 6.79
CA ILE A 141 19.72 -8.59 5.90
C ILE A 141 19.53 -9.64 4.80
N THR A 142 18.29 -9.94 4.44
CA THR A 142 18.01 -10.76 3.26
C THR A 142 18.04 -9.88 2.01
N SER A 143 19.19 -9.81 1.33
CA SER A 143 19.32 -9.10 0.04
C SER A 143 18.71 -9.92 -1.10
N SER A 144 17.81 -9.31 -1.87
CA SER A 144 17.22 -9.89 -3.09
C SER A 144 18.15 -9.73 -4.31
N GLY A 145 19.35 -10.31 -4.28
CA GLY A 145 20.33 -10.21 -5.35
C GLY A 145 20.48 -11.50 -6.16
N LYS A 146 19.89 -11.57 -7.35
CA LYS A 146 20.44 -12.35 -8.46
C LYS A 146 20.49 -11.48 -9.72
N THR A 147 21.62 -11.61 -10.39
CA THR A 147 22.01 -11.10 -11.70
C THR A 147 20.90 -11.21 -12.75
N SER A 148 20.87 -10.19 -13.61
CA SER A 148 19.95 -9.90 -14.71
C SER A 148 19.53 -11.08 -15.60
N LYS A 149 18.21 -11.26 -15.77
CA LYS A 149 17.48 -11.38 -17.06
C LYS A 149 15.97 -11.38 -16.79
N GLY A 150 15.21 -10.75 -17.67
CA GLY A 150 14.00 -10.01 -17.31
C GLY A 150 12.72 -10.81 -17.05
N LYS A 151 11.82 -10.22 -16.24
CA LYS A 151 10.37 -10.10 -16.48
C LYS A 151 9.68 -9.29 -15.36
N LYS A 152 8.88 -8.33 -15.81
CA LYS A 152 7.74 -7.61 -15.21
C LYS A 152 7.79 -7.24 -13.71
N SER A 153 7.80 -5.92 -13.51
CA SER A 153 7.69 -5.18 -12.26
C SER A 153 6.40 -5.46 -11.48
N GLY A 154 6.53 -6.04 -10.28
CA GLY A 154 5.51 -6.05 -9.23
C GLY A 154 5.93 -5.13 -8.08
N LYS A 155 5.27 -3.97 -7.94
CA LYS A 155 5.42 -3.02 -6.82
C LYS A 155 4.98 -3.68 -5.51
N ASN A 156 5.89 -3.88 -4.56
CA ASN A 156 5.53 -4.07 -3.15
C ASN A 156 5.55 -2.72 -2.43
N THR A 157 4.51 -1.93 -2.66
CA THR A 157 4.10 -0.83 -1.79
C THR A 157 2.92 -1.33 -0.95
N GLY A 158 3.10 -1.44 0.37
CA GLY A 158 2.02 -1.66 1.33
C GLY A 158 1.58 -3.13 1.53
N LYS A 159 2.28 -3.89 2.39
CA LYS A 159 1.80 -5.21 2.85
C LYS A 159 1.69 -5.36 4.38
N SER A 160 1.83 -4.27 5.14
CA SER A 160 1.74 -4.29 6.61
C SER A 160 0.32 -3.98 7.16
N SER A 161 -0.42 -3.04 6.56
CA SER A 161 -1.76 -2.67 7.07
C SER A 161 -2.84 -3.71 6.79
N GLY A 162 -2.83 -4.34 5.61
CA GLY A 162 -3.80 -5.37 5.24
C GLY A 162 -3.79 -6.54 6.23
N LYS A 163 -2.61 -7.04 6.61
CA LYS A 163 -2.43 -8.17 7.53
C LYS A 163 -3.01 -7.92 8.94
N GLN A 164 -2.91 -6.69 9.39
CA GLN A 164 -3.38 -6.24 10.70
C GLN A 164 -4.90 -5.96 10.70
N GLU A 165 -5.42 -5.33 9.66
CA GLU A 165 -6.86 -5.16 9.43
C GLU A 165 -7.56 -6.51 9.24
N ILE A 166 -6.98 -7.46 8.49
CA ILE A 166 -7.52 -8.82 8.28
C ILE A 166 -7.63 -9.60 9.60
N SER A 167 -6.56 -9.53 10.41
CA SER A 167 -6.52 -10.06 11.78
C SER A 167 -7.68 -9.55 12.62
N TYR A 168 -7.94 -8.26 12.53
CA TYR A 168 -8.93 -7.57 13.34
C TYR A 168 -10.38 -7.70 12.84
N LEU A 169 -10.59 -7.65 11.51
CA LEU A 169 -11.86 -7.93 10.84
C LEU A 169 -12.39 -9.33 11.19
N ARG A 170 -11.48 -10.31 11.24
CA ARG A 170 -11.80 -11.69 11.66
C ARG A 170 -12.18 -11.80 13.14
N GLU A 171 -11.62 -10.96 14.01
CA GLU A 171 -12.01 -10.90 15.43
C GLU A 171 -13.38 -10.23 15.65
N ILE A 172 -13.70 -9.16 14.92
CA ILE A 172 -15.03 -8.52 14.99
C ILE A 172 -16.12 -9.45 14.45
N LEU A 173 -15.89 -10.12 13.31
CA LEU A 173 -16.87 -11.01 12.71
C LEU A 173 -17.20 -12.18 13.65
N LYS A 174 -16.20 -12.75 14.34
CA LYS A 174 -16.40 -13.78 15.39
C LYS A 174 -17.18 -13.27 16.61
N LYS A 175 -16.98 -12.02 17.03
CA LYS A 175 -17.75 -11.40 18.13
C LYS A 175 -19.20 -11.06 17.74
N ASN A 176 -19.51 -10.91 16.46
CA ASN A 176 -20.87 -10.69 15.97
C ASN A 176 -21.60 -12.01 15.67
N GLU A 177 -20.90 -13.10 15.36
CA GLU A 177 -21.49 -14.45 15.29
C GLU A 177 -22.05 -14.91 16.63
N SER A 178 -21.35 -14.63 17.74
CA SER A 178 -21.81 -14.98 19.09
C SER A 178 -23.01 -14.16 19.59
N LYS A 179 -23.46 -13.15 18.83
CA LYS A 179 -24.66 -12.34 19.13
C LYS A 179 -25.85 -12.62 18.20
N LYS A 180 -25.75 -13.58 17.27
CA LYS A 180 -26.92 -13.98 16.47
C LYS A 180 -27.91 -14.75 17.35
N LYS A 181 -28.90 -14.05 17.92
CA LYS A 181 -30.24 -14.65 18.00
C LYS A 181 -30.65 -14.97 16.57
N LYS A 182 -30.66 -16.26 16.19
CA LYS A 182 -31.23 -16.70 14.91
C LYS A 182 -32.67 -16.21 14.89
N SER A 183 -32.95 -15.18 14.09
CA SER A 183 -34.33 -14.84 13.75
C SER A 183 -34.90 -16.01 12.97
N THR A 184 -35.88 -16.70 13.54
CA THR A 184 -36.65 -17.80 12.93
C THR A 184 -37.74 -17.29 11.98
N ARG A 185 -37.86 -15.97 11.75
CA ARG A 185 -38.83 -15.44 10.79
C ARG A 185 -38.43 -15.84 9.36
N LYS A 186 -39.19 -16.80 8.79
CA LYS A 186 -39.30 -16.97 7.34
C LYS A 186 -39.85 -15.66 6.78
N VAL A 187 -39.00 -14.92 6.06
CA VAL A 187 -39.45 -13.78 5.27
C VAL A 187 -39.76 -14.32 3.88
N GLU A 188 -41.04 -14.40 3.53
CA GLU A 188 -41.46 -14.65 2.16
C GLU A 188 -41.26 -13.37 1.35
N TYR A 189 -40.48 -13.45 0.28
CA TYR A 189 -40.31 -12.36 -0.67
C TYR A 189 -41.22 -12.62 -1.86
N LYS A 190 -42.30 -11.85 -2.00
CA LYS A 190 -43.00 -11.74 -3.29
C LYS A 190 -42.29 -10.70 -4.14
N ALA A 191 -41.85 -11.07 -5.33
CA ALA A 191 -41.42 -10.11 -6.33
C ALA A 191 -42.64 -9.27 -6.73
N VAL A 192 -42.73 -8.03 -6.21
CA VAL A 192 -43.90 -7.17 -6.37
C VAL A 192 -44.01 -6.63 -7.80
N SER A 193 -42.88 -6.45 -8.48
CA SER A 193 -42.81 -6.03 -9.87
C SER A 193 -41.38 -6.19 -10.41
N VAL A 194 -41.22 -6.74 -11.61
CA VAL A 194 -39.99 -6.56 -12.38
C VAL A 194 -40.06 -5.17 -12.99
N LYS A 195 -39.26 -4.21 -12.50
CA LYS A 195 -39.13 -2.93 -13.21
C LYS A 195 -38.58 -3.26 -14.60
N ASN A 196 -39.36 -3.04 -15.65
CA ASN A 196 -38.82 -2.93 -17.00
C ASN A 196 -37.63 -1.96 -16.95
N SER A 197 -36.48 -2.37 -17.48
CA SER A 197 -35.28 -1.56 -17.42
C SER A 197 -35.56 -0.22 -18.10
N GLU A 198 -35.60 0.86 -17.31
CA GLU A 198 -35.53 2.21 -17.85
C GLU A 198 -34.34 2.25 -18.81
N LYS A 199 -34.56 2.75 -20.04
CA LYS A 199 -33.51 2.85 -21.06
C LYS A 199 -32.26 3.44 -20.42
N LEU A 200 -31.15 2.70 -20.44
CA LEU A 200 -29.89 3.15 -19.87
C LEU A 200 -29.41 4.38 -20.63
N VAL A 201 -29.32 5.51 -19.93
CA VAL A 201 -28.80 6.78 -20.48
C VAL A 201 -27.59 7.18 -19.67
N VAL A 202 -26.43 7.19 -20.33
CA VAL A 202 -25.16 7.67 -19.77
C VAL A 202 -24.79 8.98 -20.45
N ASN A 203 -24.72 10.06 -19.69
CA ASN A 203 -24.25 11.35 -20.17
C ASN A 203 -22.85 11.64 -19.64
N VAL A 204 -21.92 11.92 -20.55
CA VAL A 204 -20.58 12.41 -20.22
C VAL A 204 -20.52 13.90 -20.53
N LEU A 205 -20.43 14.71 -19.49
CA LEU A 205 -20.42 16.17 -19.56
C LEU A 205 -19.01 16.67 -19.24
N ILE A 206 -18.41 17.40 -20.16
CA ILE A 206 -17.06 17.94 -20.01
C ILE A 206 -17.15 19.46 -19.96
N LYS A 207 -16.46 20.05 -18.99
CA LYS A 207 -16.32 21.49 -18.86
C LYS A 207 -14.91 21.90 -19.28
N HIS A 208 -14.82 22.69 -20.34
CA HIS A 208 -13.60 23.29 -20.85
C HIS A 208 -13.69 24.81 -20.70
N GLY A 209 -12.82 25.40 -19.88
CA GLY A 209 -12.93 26.81 -19.49
C GLY A 209 -14.30 27.14 -18.87
N LYS A 210 -15.04 28.07 -19.47
CA LYS A 210 -16.40 28.46 -19.02
C LYS A 210 -17.52 27.63 -19.66
N LYS A 211 -17.23 26.85 -20.71
CA LYS A 211 -18.22 26.14 -21.51
C LYS A 211 -18.40 24.70 -21.04
N ARG A 212 -19.57 24.13 -21.29
CA ARG A 212 -19.92 22.73 -20.96
C ARG A 212 -20.44 22.05 -22.22
N TYR A 213 -19.97 20.83 -22.45
CA TYR A 213 -20.30 20.06 -23.65
C TYR A 213 -20.66 18.64 -23.26
N LYS A 214 -21.74 18.11 -23.86
CA LYS A 214 -22.04 16.69 -23.82
C LYS A 214 -21.19 16.01 -24.90
N HIS A 215 -20.42 14.99 -24.51
CA HIS A 215 -19.59 14.22 -25.43
C HIS A 215 -20.23 12.88 -25.75
N GLN A 216 -20.11 12.47 -27.01
CA GLN A 216 -20.40 11.11 -27.42
C GLN A 216 -19.25 10.21 -27.02
N VAL A 217 -19.54 9.05 -26.44
CA VAL A 217 -18.53 8.08 -26.03
C VAL A 217 -18.85 6.74 -26.64
N GLN A 218 -17.81 5.99 -27.00
CA GLN A 218 -17.96 4.61 -27.42
C GLN A 218 -18.44 3.74 -26.25
N GLU A 219 -19.00 2.58 -26.58
CA GLU A 219 -19.29 1.55 -25.59
C GLU A 219 -18.02 1.09 -24.86
N GLY A 220 -18.19 0.53 -23.67
CA GLY A 220 -17.07 0.12 -22.82
C GLY A 220 -16.54 1.23 -21.93
N LEU A 221 -17.32 2.28 -21.66
CA LEU A 221 -16.97 3.26 -20.62
C LEU A 221 -16.85 2.51 -19.28
N LYS A 222 -15.70 2.65 -18.63
CA LYS A 222 -15.40 1.98 -17.36
C LYS A 222 -15.25 2.98 -16.24
N THR A 223 -15.89 2.70 -15.10
CA THR A 223 -15.70 3.42 -13.85
C THR A 223 -15.27 2.45 -12.75
N THR A 224 -14.09 2.66 -12.18
CA THR A 224 -13.53 1.83 -11.11
C THR A 224 -13.50 2.60 -9.80
N PHE A 225 -14.01 1.97 -8.74
CA PHE A 225 -13.89 2.43 -7.37
C PHE A 225 -13.22 1.36 -6.52
N GLU A 226 -12.28 1.79 -5.68
CA GLU A 226 -11.51 0.94 -4.77
C GLU A 226 -11.58 1.50 -3.36
N ARG A 227 -11.67 0.63 -2.36
CA ARG A 227 -11.92 1.04 -0.98
C ARG A 227 -10.71 1.74 -0.35
N LYS A 228 -9.51 1.41 -0.81
CA LYS A 228 -8.25 1.84 -0.21
C LYS A 228 -7.29 2.38 -1.25
N ASN A 229 -6.56 3.43 -0.87
CA ASN A 229 -5.34 3.91 -1.55
C ASN A 229 -5.45 4.17 -3.06
N ALA A 230 -6.66 4.41 -3.54
CA ALA A 230 -6.93 4.59 -4.96
C ALA A 230 -8.02 5.64 -5.16
N PRO A 231 -7.83 6.55 -6.15
CA PRO A 231 -8.90 7.43 -6.58
C PRO A 231 -9.93 6.68 -7.40
N GLY A 232 -11.16 7.17 -7.42
CA GLY A 232 -12.12 6.78 -8.45
C GLY A 232 -11.56 7.11 -9.82
N LYS A 233 -11.66 6.16 -10.75
CA LYS A 233 -11.12 6.26 -12.10
C LYS A 233 -12.22 6.04 -13.12
N VAL A 234 -12.26 6.88 -14.14
CA VAL A 234 -13.03 6.63 -15.36
C VAL A 234 -12.08 6.51 -16.54
N THR A 235 -12.37 5.56 -17.43
CA THR A 235 -11.79 5.52 -18.76
C THR A 235 -12.88 5.41 -19.81
N PHE A 236 -12.79 6.20 -20.87
CA PHE A 236 -13.69 6.11 -22.03
C PHE A 236 -12.93 6.50 -23.30
N THR A 237 -13.48 6.09 -24.44
CA THR A 237 -13.02 6.51 -25.76
C THR A 237 -14.06 7.42 -26.40
N THR A 238 -13.61 8.52 -26.99
CA THR A 238 -14.43 9.51 -27.71
C THR A 238 -13.77 9.82 -29.04
N PHE A 239 -14.46 10.55 -29.92
CA PHE A 239 -13.87 11.06 -31.15
C PHE A 239 -13.09 12.35 -30.90
N VAL A 240 -12.05 12.59 -31.69
CA VAL A 240 -11.35 13.88 -31.72
C VAL A 240 -12.27 14.91 -32.34
N ASP A 241 -12.59 15.96 -31.59
CA ASP A 241 -13.39 17.08 -32.12
C ASP A 241 -12.53 17.91 -33.09
N SER A 242 -13.07 18.18 -34.28
CA SER A 242 -12.42 19.03 -35.29
C SER A 242 -12.42 20.51 -34.90
N ASP A 243 -13.35 20.93 -34.03
CA ASP A 243 -13.36 22.25 -33.43
C ASP A 243 -12.39 22.32 -32.25
N SER A 244 -11.23 22.95 -32.47
CA SER A 244 -10.20 23.14 -31.45
C SER A 244 -10.70 23.81 -30.16
N LYS A 245 -11.81 24.56 -30.20
CA LYS A 245 -12.42 25.23 -29.03
C LYS A 245 -13.29 24.30 -28.16
N LYS A 246 -13.55 23.08 -28.62
CA LYS A 246 -14.28 22.02 -27.92
C LYS A 246 -13.38 20.86 -27.51
N ARG A 247 -12.10 20.93 -27.85
CA ARG A 247 -11.13 19.87 -27.61
C ARG A 247 -10.91 19.65 -26.11
N ILE A 248 -11.14 18.40 -25.69
CA ILE A 248 -10.82 17.94 -24.33
C ILE A 248 -9.34 18.17 -24.04
N SER A 249 -9.05 18.71 -22.86
CA SER A 249 -7.70 18.99 -22.40
C SER A 249 -7.47 18.43 -21.00
N ASN A 250 -6.21 18.13 -20.66
CA ASN A 250 -5.85 17.76 -19.30
C ASN A 250 -6.26 18.87 -18.32
N GLY A 251 -6.88 18.48 -17.20
CA GLY A 251 -7.45 19.39 -16.21
C GLY A 251 -8.93 19.71 -16.42
N ASP A 252 -9.52 19.42 -17.59
CA ASP A 252 -10.96 19.62 -17.79
C ASP A 252 -11.77 18.76 -16.82
N SER A 253 -12.84 19.33 -16.26
CA SER A 253 -13.69 18.57 -15.35
C SER A 253 -14.72 17.75 -16.12
N VAL A 254 -14.94 16.51 -15.68
CA VAL A 254 -15.88 15.57 -16.28
C VAL A 254 -16.92 15.15 -15.24
N ALA A 255 -18.18 15.23 -15.62
CA ALA A 255 -19.30 14.68 -14.85
C ALA A 255 -19.96 13.53 -15.65
N ILE A 256 -20.14 12.38 -15.00
CA ILE A 256 -20.95 11.28 -15.51
C ILE A 256 -22.27 11.26 -14.79
N VAL A 257 -23.34 11.29 -15.57
CA VAL A 257 -24.73 11.21 -15.08
C VAL A 257 -25.37 9.99 -15.71
N VAL A 258 -25.85 9.07 -14.88
CA VAL A 258 -26.50 7.82 -15.31
C VAL A 258 -27.97 7.88 -14.93
N ASN A 259 -28.87 7.76 -15.91
CA ASN A 259 -30.32 7.86 -15.71
C ASN A 259 -30.72 9.09 -14.87
N GLY A 260 -30.13 10.25 -15.20
CA GLY A 260 -30.37 11.51 -14.49
C GLY A 260 -29.70 11.64 -13.12
N LYS A 261 -29.01 10.61 -12.62
CA LYS A 261 -28.33 10.61 -11.31
C LYS A 261 -26.85 10.88 -11.45
N ASN A 262 -26.35 11.80 -10.63
CA ASN A 262 -24.92 12.10 -10.51
C ASN A 262 -24.15 10.85 -10.07
N PHE A 263 -23.23 10.37 -10.90
CA PHE A 263 -22.52 9.12 -10.67
C PHE A 263 -21.03 9.34 -10.39
N PHE A 264 -20.35 10.15 -11.21
CA PHE A 264 -18.93 10.43 -11.07
C PHE A 264 -18.61 11.88 -11.41
N TYR A 265 -17.70 12.50 -10.67
CA TYR A 265 -17.13 13.80 -10.99
C TYR A 265 -15.61 13.77 -10.81
N GLY A 266 -14.87 14.28 -11.78
CA GLY A 266 -13.41 14.27 -11.74
C GLY A 266 -12.78 15.16 -12.79
N PHE A 267 -11.49 14.95 -13.04
CA PHE A 267 -10.68 15.76 -13.94
C PHE A 267 -9.92 14.88 -14.92
N VAL A 268 -9.76 15.33 -16.15
CA VAL A 268 -8.97 14.65 -17.18
C VAL A 268 -7.50 14.70 -16.78
N PHE A 269 -6.85 13.54 -16.70
CA PHE A 269 -5.42 13.42 -16.37
C PHE A 269 -4.57 12.89 -17.51
N SER A 270 -5.17 12.16 -18.44
CA SER A 270 -4.48 11.64 -19.61
C SER A 270 -5.43 11.60 -20.79
N ILE A 271 -4.86 11.94 -21.94
CA ILE A 271 -5.51 11.92 -23.24
C ILE A 271 -4.53 11.21 -24.18
N SER A 272 -5.01 10.21 -24.92
CA SER A 272 -4.20 9.44 -25.86
C SER A 272 -4.94 9.31 -27.19
N PRO A 273 -4.64 10.20 -28.16
CA PRO A 273 -5.20 10.11 -29.52
C PRO A 273 -4.76 8.83 -30.23
N LYS A 274 -5.61 8.32 -31.11
CA LYS A 274 -5.36 7.13 -31.93
C LYS A 274 -5.39 7.47 -33.43
N THR A 275 -4.84 6.58 -34.24
CA THR A 275 -4.75 6.71 -35.71
C THR A 275 -6.12 6.70 -36.39
N ASP A 276 -7.13 6.08 -35.76
CA ASP A 276 -8.52 6.01 -36.22
C ASP A 276 -9.36 7.26 -35.87
N LYS A 277 -8.71 8.36 -35.46
CA LYS A 277 -9.32 9.62 -35.02
C LYS A 277 -10.16 9.49 -33.73
N THR A 278 -9.97 8.42 -32.97
CA THR A 278 -10.50 8.30 -31.61
C THR A 278 -9.49 8.79 -30.55
N LEU A 279 -9.97 8.91 -29.31
CA LEU A 279 -9.28 9.52 -28.20
C LEU A 279 -9.59 8.77 -26.92
N ASP A 280 -8.58 8.11 -26.34
CA ASP A 280 -8.72 7.50 -25.02
C ASP A 280 -8.50 8.56 -23.94
N VAL A 281 -9.46 8.65 -23.01
CA VAL A 281 -9.45 9.64 -21.93
C VAL A 281 -9.43 8.91 -20.59
N THR A 282 -8.48 9.27 -19.73
CA THR A 282 -8.46 8.85 -18.32
C THR A 282 -8.80 10.03 -17.42
N VAL A 283 -9.82 9.84 -16.60
CA VAL A 283 -10.32 10.81 -15.64
C VAL A 283 -10.16 10.23 -14.24
N TYR A 284 -9.76 11.06 -13.29
CA TYR A 284 -9.78 10.69 -11.88
C TYR A 284 -10.58 11.68 -11.05
N ASP A 285 -11.21 11.19 -9.99
CA ASP A 285 -11.81 12.07 -8.98
C ASP A 285 -10.72 12.84 -8.19
N GLN A 286 -11.15 13.73 -7.30
CA GLN A 286 -10.21 14.55 -6.52
C GLN A 286 -9.31 13.74 -5.56
N LEU A 287 -9.62 12.48 -5.26
CA LEU A 287 -8.70 11.64 -4.50
C LEU A 287 -7.42 11.35 -5.29
N ARG A 288 -7.34 11.70 -6.57
CA ARG A 288 -6.09 11.64 -7.33
C ARG A 288 -4.98 12.47 -6.70
N TYR A 289 -5.34 13.56 -6.03
CA TYR A 289 -4.39 14.42 -5.31
C TYR A 289 -3.91 13.80 -3.99
N PHE A 290 -4.57 12.75 -3.49
CA PHE A 290 -4.07 11.97 -2.34
C PHE A 290 -2.81 11.14 -2.66
N LYS A 291 -2.42 11.06 -3.94
CA LYS A 291 -1.12 10.49 -4.35
C LYS A 291 0.07 11.40 -4.06
N ASN A 292 -0.18 12.68 -3.74
CA ASN A 292 0.88 13.57 -3.26
C ASN A 292 1.48 13.04 -1.97
N LYS A 293 2.75 13.35 -1.73
CA LYS A 293 3.46 12.98 -0.49
C LYS A 293 3.65 14.18 0.39
N ASP A 294 3.59 13.94 1.70
CA ASP A 294 3.81 14.96 2.71
C ASP A 294 4.17 14.31 4.06
N THR A 295 4.38 15.13 5.08
CA THR A 295 4.66 14.72 6.46
C THR A 295 3.60 15.31 7.39
N TYR A 296 2.94 14.45 8.16
CA TYR A 296 1.89 14.85 9.11
C TYR A 296 2.18 14.32 10.50
N ILE A 297 2.12 15.22 11.49
CA ILE A 297 2.18 14.88 12.90
C ILE A 297 0.77 15.00 13.48
N SER A 298 0.18 13.87 13.85
CA SER A 298 -1.09 13.81 14.58
C SER A 298 -0.79 13.61 16.06
N LYS A 299 -1.26 14.51 16.93
CA LYS A 299 -1.19 14.35 18.40
C LYS A 299 -2.59 14.39 18.98
N LYS A 300 -3.09 13.23 19.42
CA LYS A 300 -4.45 13.02 19.94
C LYS A 300 -5.55 13.59 19.01
N ARG A 301 -5.44 13.39 17.69
CA ARG A 301 -6.42 13.86 16.69
C ARG A 301 -7.14 12.68 16.05
N THR A 302 -8.44 12.81 15.80
CA THR A 302 -9.19 11.77 15.09
C THR A 302 -8.86 11.79 13.59
N SER A 303 -9.02 10.65 12.89
CA SER A 303 -8.86 10.59 11.43
C SER A 303 -9.79 11.58 10.71
N THR A 304 -10.98 11.85 11.26
CA THR A 304 -11.88 12.91 10.76
C THR A 304 -11.20 14.27 10.73
N VAL A 305 -10.50 14.64 11.80
CA VAL A 305 -9.80 15.93 11.90
C VAL A 305 -8.60 15.97 10.95
N LEU A 306 -7.85 14.86 10.85
CA LEU A 306 -6.75 14.72 9.91
C LEU A 306 -7.21 14.93 8.46
N ILE A 307 -8.30 14.26 8.04
CA ILE A 307 -8.84 14.40 6.68
C ILE A 307 -9.30 15.84 6.41
N LYS A 308 -9.94 16.51 7.38
CA LYS A 308 -10.32 17.93 7.23
C LYS A 308 -9.10 18.83 7.04
N LYS A 309 -8.01 18.57 7.78
CA LYS A 309 -6.76 19.31 7.63
C LYS A 309 -6.14 19.10 6.25
N ILE A 310 -6.00 17.85 5.82
CA ILE A 310 -5.50 17.52 4.48
C ILE A 310 -6.36 18.17 3.38
N ALA A 311 -7.68 18.12 3.52
CA ALA A 311 -8.59 18.76 2.57
C ALA A 311 -8.37 20.28 2.48
N LYS A 312 -8.15 20.95 3.62
CA LYS A 312 -7.82 22.39 3.65
C LYS A 312 -6.46 22.66 3.00
N ASP A 313 -5.43 21.92 3.41
CA ASP A 313 -4.04 22.14 2.98
C ASP A 313 -3.89 21.93 1.46
N PHE A 314 -4.63 20.96 0.88
CA PHE A 314 -4.64 20.66 -0.56
C PHE A 314 -5.81 21.27 -1.34
N LYS A 315 -6.59 22.18 -0.72
CA LYS A 315 -7.74 22.86 -1.36
C LYS A 315 -8.76 21.91 -1.98
N LEU A 316 -9.02 20.78 -1.33
CA LEU A 316 -9.97 19.77 -1.76
C LEU A 316 -11.36 20.03 -1.17
N ASN A 317 -12.40 19.71 -1.93
CA ASN A 317 -13.77 19.86 -1.46
C ASN A 317 -14.08 18.80 -0.41
N CYS A 318 -14.37 19.22 0.82
CA CYS A 318 -14.70 18.32 1.91
C CYS A 318 -16.23 18.20 2.02
N GLY A 319 -16.74 16.98 1.93
CA GLY A 319 -18.15 16.66 2.18
C GLY A 319 -18.39 16.15 3.59
N LYS A 320 -19.35 15.23 3.73
CA LYS A 320 -19.72 14.67 5.04
C LYS A 320 -18.70 13.61 5.50
N LEU A 321 -18.02 13.88 6.60
CA LEU A 321 -17.11 12.92 7.20
C LEU A 321 -17.71 12.31 8.46
N ALA A 322 -17.70 10.98 8.58
CA ALA A 322 -18.04 10.30 9.83
C ALA A 322 -17.12 10.75 10.96
N ASN A 323 -17.66 10.86 12.18
CA ASN A 323 -16.86 11.10 13.38
C ASN A 323 -16.24 9.77 13.81
N THR A 324 -14.93 9.62 13.64
CA THR A 324 -14.25 8.36 13.95
C THR A 324 -14.08 8.11 15.44
N LYS A 325 -14.27 9.12 16.30
CA LYS A 325 -14.31 9.04 17.77
C LYS A 325 -13.10 8.36 18.44
N TYR A 326 -11.98 8.16 17.73
CA TYR A 326 -10.73 7.65 18.31
C TYR A 326 -9.60 8.64 18.02
N PRO A 327 -8.98 9.24 19.06
CA PRO A 327 -7.83 10.09 18.88
C PRO A 327 -6.59 9.24 18.60
N VAL A 328 -5.91 9.57 17.51
CA VAL A 328 -4.70 8.90 17.03
C VAL A 328 -3.50 9.82 17.24
N SER A 329 -2.37 9.25 17.66
CA SER A 329 -1.10 9.97 17.82
C SER A 329 0.00 9.27 17.04
N ARG A 330 0.47 9.88 15.96
CA ARG A 330 1.43 9.28 15.03
C ARG A 330 2.16 10.33 14.20
N ILE A 331 3.30 9.93 13.65
CA ILE A 331 4.07 10.71 12.69
C ILE A 331 4.11 9.89 11.40
N ASP A 332 3.62 10.47 10.32
CA ASP A 332 3.87 9.95 8.97
C ASP A 332 4.86 10.88 8.30
N ASP A 333 5.97 10.31 7.82
CA ASP A 333 7.01 11.07 7.14
C ASP A 333 7.15 10.61 5.68
N ASN A 334 7.09 11.58 4.75
CA ASN A 334 7.22 11.36 3.31
C ASN A 334 6.32 10.22 2.78
N ALA A 335 5.09 10.19 3.28
CA ALA A 335 4.07 9.20 2.94
C ALA A 335 3.04 9.82 2.00
N THR A 336 2.37 9.01 1.17
CA THR A 336 1.26 9.56 0.38
C THR A 336 0.12 9.97 1.29
N LEU A 337 -0.68 10.97 0.94
CA LEU A 337 -1.85 11.35 1.75
C LEU A 337 -2.81 10.16 1.93
N PHE A 338 -2.88 9.25 0.96
CA PHE A 338 -3.55 7.96 1.10
C PHE A 338 -2.98 7.15 2.26
N ASP A 339 -1.67 6.91 2.29
CA ASP A 339 -1.02 6.15 3.37
C ASP A 339 -1.24 6.83 4.73
N ILE A 340 -1.09 8.15 4.80
CA ILE A 340 -1.28 8.96 6.02
C ILE A 340 -2.69 8.75 6.60
N VAL A 341 -3.71 8.83 5.75
CA VAL A 341 -5.09 8.62 6.18
C VAL A 341 -5.36 7.15 6.49
N GLN A 342 -4.92 6.23 5.64
CA GLN A 342 -5.17 4.79 5.82
C GLN A 342 -4.57 4.30 7.13
N ASN A 343 -3.31 4.63 7.41
CA ASN A 343 -2.67 4.25 8.66
C ASN A 343 -3.44 4.80 9.90
N SER A 344 -3.97 6.02 9.82
CA SER A 344 -4.81 6.58 10.90
C SER A 344 -6.16 5.86 11.05
N LEU A 345 -6.77 5.46 9.93
CA LEU A 345 -8.00 4.67 9.91
C LEU A 345 -7.76 3.25 10.42
N ASP A 346 -6.58 2.67 10.18
CA ASP A 346 -6.18 1.35 10.68
C ASP A 346 -6.03 1.36 12.21
N GLU A 347 -5.42 2.40 12.79
CA GLU A 347 -5.37 2.56 14.24
C GLU A 347 -6.77 2.75 14.85
N THR A 348 -7.63 3.53 14.18
CA THR A 348 -9.03 3.71 14.58
C THR A 348 -9.77 2.38 14.53
N LEU A 349 -9.59 1.62 13.45
CA LEU A 349 -10.16 0.30 13.28
C LEU A 349 -9.73 -0.56 14.47
N MET A 350 -8.43 -0.74 14.69
CA MET A 350 -7.87 -1.54 15.78
C MET A 350 -8.43 -1.20 17.15
N ALA A 351 -8.62 0.09 17.44
CA ALA A 351 -9.15 0.51 18.72
C ALA A 351 -10.67 0.36 18.86
N ARG A 352 -11.44 0.51 17.78
CA ARG A 352 -12.91 0.70 17.86
C ARG A 352 -13.77 -0.37 17.21
N GLY A 353 -13.22 -1.24 16.39
CA GLY A 353 -14.01 -2.28 15.74
C GLY A 353 -14.67 -1.82 14.45
N LYS A 354 -14.33 -0.63 13.96
CA LYS A 354 -15.09 0.08 12.93
C LYS A 354 -14.24 0.37 11.70
N ILE A 355 -14.72 -0.13 10.56
CA ILE A 355 -14.16 0.18 9.24
C ILE A 355 -14.73 1.52 8.79
N TYR A 356 -13.90 2.33 8.16
CA TYR A 356 -14.35 3.49 7.41
C TYR A 356 -13.75 3.47 6.01
N THR A 357 -14.53 3.91 5.03
CA THR A 357 -14.09 4.11 3.66
C THR A 357 -14.05 5.59 3.37
N LEU A 358 -12.89 6.10 2.95
CA LEU A 358 -12.73 7.43 2.36
C LEU A 358 -12.95 7.31 0.85
N TYR A 359 -13.90 8.04 0.30
CA TYR A 359 -14.18 8.08 -1.14
C TYR A 359 -14.61 9.48 -1.58
N ASP A 360 -14.66 9.73 -2.88
CA ASP A 360 -15.23 10.96 -3.45
C ASP A 360 -16.71 10.79 -3.79
N GLU A 361 -17.58 11.61 -3.21
CA GLU A 361 -19.03 11.65 -3.48
C GLU A 361 -19.34 12.81 -4.44
N PHE A 362 -18.99 12.64 -5.71
CA PHE A 362 -19.25 13.59 -6.80
C PHE A 362 -18.60 14.96 -6.54
N GLY A 363 -17.27 14.95 -6.38
CA GLY A 363 -16.44 16.12 -6.14
C GLY A 363 -16.43 16.60 -4.69
N LYS A 364 -16.71 15.71 -3.73
CA LYS A 364 -16.71 15.99 -2.29
C LYS A 364 -16.18 14.78 -1.52
N LEU A 365 -15.16 14.96 -0.68
CA LEU A 365 -14.65 13.89 0.19
C LEU A 365 -15.74 13.39 1.12
N ARG A 366 -15.84 12.07 1.25
CA ARG A 366 -16.79 11.38 2.11
C ARG A 366 -16.06 10.32 2.93
N LEU A 367 -16.35 10.28 4.22
CA LEU A 367 -15.91 9.20 5.11
C LEU A 367 -17.13 8.54 5.74
N ARG A 368 -17.26 7.22 5.62
CA ARG A 368 -18.42 6.49 6.16
C ARG A 368 -18.06 5.06 6.55
N GLU A 369 -18.77 4.52 7.55
CA GLU A 369 -18.85 3.08 7.79
C GLU A 369 -19.56 2.36 6.63
N PRO A 370 -19.36 1.04 6.46
CA PRO A 370 -20.05 0.28 5.42
C PRO A 370 -21.57 0.43 5.46
N TRP A 371 -22.20 0.47 4.29
CA TRP A 371 -23.65 0.60 4.14
C TRP A 371 -24.19 -0.48 3.21
N LYS A 372 -25.43 -0.90 3.43
CA LYS A 372 -26.07 -1.91 2.60
C LYS A 372 -26.61 -1.29 1.33
N VAL A 373 -26.38 -1.96 0.21
CA VAL A 373 -27.06 -1.72 -1.07
C VAL A 373 -27.98 -2.91 -1.32
N ASN A 374 -29.22 -2.65 -1.70
CA ASN A 374 -30.21 -3.69 -1.96
C ASN A 374 -29.96 -4.34 -3.33
N ARG A 375 -28.84 -5.04 -3.44
CA ARG A 375 -28.42 -5.80 -4.62
C ARG A 375 -28.09 -7.21 -4.19
N LEU A 376 -28.81 -8.17 -4.77
CA LEU A 376 -28.57 -9.60 -4.59
C LEU A 376 -27.74 -10.11 -5.77
N ILE A 377 -26.63 -10.76 -5.47
CA ILE A 377 -25.76 -11.43 -6.42
C ILE A 377 -25.97 -12.94 -6.29
N THR A 378 -26.44 -13.57 -7.35
CA THR A 378 -26.66 -15.01 -7.51
C THR A 378 -26.01 -15.53 -8.79
N SER A 379 -26.07 -16.85 -9.00
CA SER A 379 -25.66 -17.51 -10.24
C SER A 379 -26.47 -17.09 -11.46
N THR A 380 -27.61 -16.43 -11.28
CA THR A 380 -28.47 -15.93 -12.38
C THR A 380 -28.29 -14.45 -12.64
N THR A 381 -27.67 -13.69 -11.72
CA THR A 381 -27.40 -12.25 -11.89
C THR A 381 -25.95 -11.92 -12.19
N ALA A 382 -25.06 -12.92 -12.09
CA ALA A 382 -23.66 -12.85 -12.44
C ALA A 382 -23.40 -13.77 -13.63
N GLU A 383 -22.52 -13.36 -14.55
CA GLU A 383 -22.15 -14.17 -15.70
C GLU A 383 -21.16 -15.28 -15.29
N SER A 384 -20.15 -14.92 -14.51
CA SER A 384 -19.15 -15.86 -14.00
C SER A 384 -18.55 -15.38 -12.68
N TYR A 385 -17.73 -16.23 -12.07
CA TYR A 385 -16.95 -15.88 -10.89
C TYR A 385 -15.54 -16.49 -10.98
N ASP A 386 -14.58 -15.81 -10.38
CA ASP A 386 -13.24 -16.34 -10.15
C ASP A 386 -13.12 -16.69 -8.66
N TYR A 387 -12.97 -17.97 -8.35
CA TYR A 387 -12.73 -18.47 -6.99
C TYR A 387 -11.32 -19.09 -6.90
N LYS A 388 -10.56 -18.67 -5.90
CA LYS A 388 -9.25 -19.27 -5.56
C LYS A 388 -9.22 -19.58 -4.07
N GLU A 389 -8.86 -20.82 -3.75
CA GLU A 389 -8.48 -21.25 -2.41
C GLU A 389 -6.98 -21.58 -2.38
N THR A 390 -6.24 -21.08 -1.39
CA THR A 390 -4.78 -21.19 -1.34
C THR A 390 -4.24 -21.41 0.07
N ILE A 391 -3.10 -22.10 0.16
CA ILE A 391 -2.23 -22.15 1.35
C ILE A 391 -0.86 -21.48 1.11
N ASP A 392 -0.63 -20.95 -0.09
CA ASP A 392 0.64 -20.36 -0.51
C ASP A 392 0.76 -18.89 -0.08
N ASP A 393 -0.38 -18.18 -0.04
CA ASP A 393 -0.42 -16.75 0.22
C ASP A 393 -0.95 -16.45 1.63
N ASN A 394 -0.08 -15.92 2.50
CA ASN A 394 -0.44 -15.46 3.85
C ASN A 394 -1.21 -16.48 4.72
N VAL A 395 -0.87 -17.77 4.59
CA VAL A 395 -1.36 -18.87 5.44
C VAL A 395 -0.21 -19.39 6.29
N TYR A 396 -0.40 -19.44 7.61
CA TYR A 396 0.66 -19.83 8.54
C TYR A 396 0.11 -20.73 9.65
N ASN A 397 0.69 -21.91 9.79
CA ASN A 397 0.36 -22.88 10.85
C ASN A 397 1.35 -22.83 12.03
N GLN A 398 2.35 -21.96 11.96
CA GLN A 398 3.25 -21.61 13.06
C GLN A 398 3.49 -20.09 13.12
N ILE A 399 3.29 -19.50 14.29
CA ILE A 399 3.59 -18.07 14.54
C ILE A 399 4.75 -18.00 15.53
N LYS A 400 5.82 -17.30 15.15
CA LYS A 400 7.01 -17.07 15.98
C LYS A 400 7.24 -15.56 16.12
N LEU A 401 7.15 -15.04 17.35
CA LEU A 401 7.44 -13.64 17.65
C LEU A 401 8.69 -13.52 18.51
N ALA A 402 9.59 -12.61 18.15
CA ALA A 402 10.85 -12.35 18.85
C ALA A 402 10.84 -11.00 19.58
N TYR A 403 11.20 -10.99 20.85
CA TYR A 403 11.43 -9.77 21.63
C TYR A 403 12.91 -9.67 21.99
N ASP A 404 13.58 -8.60 21.55
CA ASP A 404 14.97 -8.33 21.88
C ASP A 404 15.04 -7.74 23.30
N ASN A 405 15.34 -8.57 24.31
CA ASN A 405 15.49 -8.12 25.70
C ASN A 405 16.90 -7.58 25.93
N THR A 406 17.09 -6.30 25.64
CA THR A 406 18.38 -5.61 25.76
C THR A 406 18.93 -5.60 27.19
N LYS A 407 18.08 -5.68 28.22
CA LYS A 407 18.51 -5.77 29.62
C LYS A 407 19.15 -7.11 29.96
N LYS A 408 18.65 -8.19 29.37
CA LYS A 408 19.16 -9.56 29.58
C LYS A 408 20.14 -10.00 28.50
N GLY A 409 20.34 -9.22 27.43
CA GLY A 409 21.17 -9.58 26.29
C GLY A 409 20.64 -10.79 25.49
N VAL A 410 19.38 -11.18 25.68
CA VAL A 410 18.79 -12.36 25.02
C VAL A 410 17.59 -12.00 24.15
N GLN A 411 17.34 -12.80 23.13
CA GLN A 411 16.10 -12.74 22.34
C GLN A 411 15.10 -13.74 22.91
N GLU A 412 13.96 -13.24 23.38
CA GLU A 412 12.89 -14.08 23.89
C GLU A 412 11.93 -14.46 22.76
N ILE A 413 11.59 -15.75 22.67
CA ILE A 413 10.72 -16.28 21.64
C ILE A 413 9.35 -16.63 22.22
N TYR A 414 8.31 -16.16 21.55
CA TYR A 414 6.93 -16.54 21.78
C TYR A 414 6.44 -17.32 20.56
N MET A 415 5.84 -18.49 20.76
CA MET A 415 5.41 -19.32 19.64
C MET A 415 4.05 -19.97 19.88
N ALA A 416 3.26 -20.10 18.81
CA ALA A 416 2.07 -20.92 18.76
C ALA A 416 2.06 -21.71 17.44
N LYS A 417 1.64 -22.98 17.47
CA LYS A 417 1.61 -23.86 16.30
C LYS A 417 0.35 -24.72 16.26
N ASN A 418 -0.02 -25.17 15.06
CA ASN A 418 -1.11 -26.12 14.84
C ASN A 418 -0.57 -27.42 14.25
N SER A 419 -0.36 -28.43 15.10
CA SER A 419 0.25 -29.71 14.69
C SER A 419 -0.57 -30.44 13.62
N LYS A 420 -1.91 -30.37 13.67
CA LYS A 420 -2.78 -31.01 12.67
C LYS A 420 -2.50 -30.47 11.27
N TYR A 421 -2.41 -29.15 11.13
CA TYR A 421 -2.12 -28.53 9.84
C TYR A 421 -0.64 -28.55 9.46
N ILE A 422 0.28 -28.66 10.42
CA ILE A 422 1.70 -28.94 10.11
C ILE A 422 1.84 -30.32 9.47
N ASN A 423 1.17 -31.34 10.01
CA ASN A 423 1.19 -32.70 9.45
C ASN A 423 0.56 -32.74 8.04
N LYS A 424 -0.42 -31.86 7.76
CA LYS A 424 -1.10 -31.81 6.46
C LYS A 424 -0.39 -30.96 5.40
N TRP A 425 0.21 -29.83 5.80
CA TRP A 425 0.71 -28.80 4.88
C TRP A 425 2.23 -28.57 4.96
N GLY A 426 2.93 -29.25 5.86
CA GLY A 426 4.30 -28.88 6.25
C GLY A 426 4.32 -27.62 7.12
N VAL A 427 5.51 -27.16 7.54
CA VAL A 427 5.64 -25.99 8.41
C VAL A 427 5.55 -24.70 7.60
N LEU A 428 4.51 -23.90 7.85
CA LEU A 428 4.31 -22.57 7.29
C LEU A 428 4.44 -21.54 8.43
N GLN A 429 5.58 -20.86 8.50
CA GLN A 429 5.92 -19.99 9.63
C GLN A 429 5.77 -18.49 9.32
N TYR A 430 5.00 -17.80 10.16
CA TYR A 430 5.07 -16.34 10.30
C TYR A 430 6.10 -15.98 11.35
N PHE A 431 7.04 -15.09 11.00
CA PHE A 431 8.03 -14.55 11.92
C PHE A 431 7.96 -13.02 11.96
N ASP A 432 7.97 -12.44 13.16
CA ASP A 432 8.05 -11.00 13.35
C ASP A 432 8.73 -10.61 14.68
N LYS A 433 9.28 -9.40 14.75
CA LYS A 433 9.80 -8.82 16.00
C LYS A 433 8.74 -7.98 16.70
N ILE A 434 8.76 -7.95 18.03
CA ILE A 434 7.84 -7.14 18.84
C ILE A 434 8.62 -6.20 19.75
N ASP A 435 8.09 -5.00 19.95
CA ASP A 435 8.73 -3.96 20.77
C ASP A 435 8.42 -4.11 22.28
N SER A 436 7.48 -4.99 22.64
CA SER A 436 7.08 -5.23 24.02
C SER A 436 6.72 -6.69 24.27
N ARG A 437 7.18 -7.23 25.42
CA ARG A 437 6.78 -8.53 25.96
C ARG A 437 5.28 -8.56 26.36
N LYS A 438 4.68 -7.41 26.68
CA LYS A 438 3.30 -7.34 27.20
C LYS A 438 2.32 -7.89 26.17
N GLY A 439 1.62 -8.97 26.52
CA GLY A 439 0.63 -9.60 25.64
C GLY A 439 1.20 -10.49 24.51
N ALA A 440 2.52 -10.72 24.46
CA ALA A 440 3.14 -11.51 23.38
C ALA A 440 2.56 -12.94 23.24
N LYS A 441 2.30 -13.62 24.37
CA LYS A 441 1.64 -14.95 24.40
C LYS A 441 0.21 -14.93 23.84
N LEU A 442 -0.53 -13.84 24.04
CA LEU A 442 -1.87 -13.67 23.47
C LEU A 442 -1.79 -13.36 21.97
N LYS A 443 -0.82 -12.52 21.58
CA LYS A 443 -0.59 -12.13 20.18
C LYS A 443 -0.28 -13.34 19.29
N VAL A 444 0.60 -14.26 19.71
CA VAL A 444 0.89 -15.49 18.92
C VAL A 444 -0.35 -16.37 18.74
N LYS A 445 -1.19 -16.52 19.78
CA LYS A 445 -2.43 -17.30 19.70
C LYS A 445 -3.46 -16.64 18.78
N ALA A 446 -3.60 -15.32 18.86
CA ALA A 446 -4.49 -14.56 18.00
C ALA A 446 -4.06 -14.69 16.52
N LEU A 447 -2.81 -14.38 16.22
CA LEU A 447 -2.26 -14.48 14.86
C LEU A 447 -2.39 -15.90 14.30
N LEU A 448 -2.17 -16.94 15.12
CA LEU A 448 -2.33 -18.33 14.66
C LEU A 448 -3.78 -18.60 14.26
N LYS A 449 -4.76 -18.15 15.05
CA LYS A 449 -6.20 -18.30 14.73
C LYS A 449 -6.61 -17.54 13.46
N ILE A 450 -5.85 -16.51 13.09
CA ILE A 450 -6.11 -15.67 11.91
C ILE A 450 -5.51 -16.29 10.66
N TYR A 451 -4.26 -16.74 10.73
CA TYR A 451 -3.49 -17.19 9.57
C TYR A 451 -3.54 -18.70 9.35
N CYS A 452 -3.90 -19.50 10.35
CA CYS A 452 -3.93 -20.96 10.25
C CYS A 452 -5.26 -21.44 9.65
N LYS A 453 -5.56 -20.96 8.44
CA LYS A 453 -6.69 -21.35 7.59
C LYS A 453 -6.36 -21.07 6.14
N THR A 454 -7.00 -21.78 5.20
CA THR A 454 -6.86 -21.48 3.77
C THR A 454 -7.31 -20.06 3.47
N GLY A 455 -6.60 -19.38 2.55
CA GLY A 455 -7.01 -18.10 1.99
C GLY A 455 -8.03 -18.35 0.88
N LYS A 456 -9.16 -17.64 0.91
CA LYS A 456 -10.22 -17.74 -0.11
C LYS A 456 -10.44 -16.36 -0.74
N THR A 457 -10.44 -16.29 -2.07
CA THR A 457 -10.81 -15.08 -2.83
C THR A 457 -12.06 -15.35 -3.65
N ILE A 458 -12.85 -14.31 -3.88
CA ILE A 458 -13.95 -14.36 -4.83
C ILE A 458 -14.03 -13.04 -5.60
N LYS A 459 -14.07 -13.16 -6.92
CA LYS A 459 -14.39 -12.08 -7.85
C LYS A 459 -15.64 -12.46 -8.62
N ILE A 460 -16.61 -11.57 -8.68
CA ILE A 460 -17.82 -11.74 -9.50
C ILE A 460 -17.61 -10.94 -10.78
N ASN A 461 -17.83 -11.58 -11.93
CA ASN A 461 -17.63 -10.96 -13.23
C ASN A 461 -18.98 -10.68 -13.89
N ASN A 462 -19.09 -9.51 -14.53
CA ASN A 462 -20.23 -9.10 -15.35
C ASN A 462 -21.61 -9.31 -14.68
N CYS A 463 -21.74 -8.98 -13.39
CA CYS A 463 -23.05 -8.99 -12.76
C CYS A 463 -23.88 -7.73 -13.13
N PHE A 464 -25.21 -7.82 -13.06
CA PHE A 464 -26.07 -6.69 -13.43
C PHE A 464 -25.76 -5.43 -12.62
N GLY A 465 -25.58 -4.33 -13.33
CA GLY A 465 -25.14 -3.06 -12.78
C GLY A 465 -26.14 -2.36 -11.87
N ASP A 466 -25.60 -1.67 -10.86
CA ASP A 466 -26.32 -0.76 -9.99
C ASP A 466 -25.39 0.38 -9.58
N ILE A 467 -25.73 1.61 -9.99
CA ILE A 467 -24.89 2.78 -9.74
C ILE A 467 -24.70 3.13 -8.25
N ASN A 468 -25.50 2.53 -7.35
CA ASN A 468 -25.35 2.71 -5.91
C ASN A 468 -24.31 1.76 -5.30
N VAL A 469 -23.91 0.71 -6.03
CA VAL A 469 -22.82 -0.17 -5.60
C VAL A 469 -21.51 0.59 -5.75
N ARG A 470 -20.75 0.65 -4.67
CA ARG A 470 -19.46 1.33 -4.61
C ARG A 470 -18.53 0.60 -3.67
N ALA A 471 -17.23 0.72 -3.86
CA ALA A 471 -16.27 0.24 -2.88
C ALA A 471 -16.57 0.81 -1.48
N GLY A 472 -16.57 -0.05 -0.47
CA GLY A 472 -17.01 0.26 0.89
C GLY A 472 -18.47 -0.09 1.21
N CYS A 473 -19.31 -0.39 0.22
CA CYS A 473 -20.68 -0.86 0.48
C CYS A 473 -20.75 -2.37 0.73
N LEU A 474 -21.90 -2.84 1.20
CA LEU A 474 -22.24 -4.24 1.41
C LEU A 474 -23.29 -4.67 0.39
N VAL A 475 -23.02 -5.73 -0.36
CA VAL A 475 -23.97 -6.40 -1.26
C VAL A 475 -24.30 -7.79 -0.72
N LEU A 476 -25.51 -8.28 -0.98
CA LEU A 476 -25.90 -9.63 -0.56
C LEU A 476 -25.44 -10.63 -1.63
N VAL A 477 -24.65 -11.63 -1.24
CA VAL A 477 -24.19 -12.69 -2.15
C VAL A 477 -24.83 -14.00 -1.72
N LYS A 478 -25.45 -14.70 -2.69
CA LYS A 478 -25.99 -16.04 -2.54
C LYS A 478 -25.48 -16.92 -3.68
N LEU A 479 -24.40 -17.66 -3.44
CA LEU A 479 -23.75 -18.51 -4.43
C LEU A 479 -23.38 -19.85 -3.81
N THR A 480 -23.48 -20.93 -4.58
CA THR A 480 -22.91 -22.23 -4.21
C THR A 480 -21.64 -22.43 -5.02
N ILE A 481 -20.49 -22.49 -4.34
CA ILE A 481 -19.18 -22.63 -4.97
C ILE A 481 -18.49 -23.82 -4.29
N TYR A 482 -18.06 -24.79 -5.10
CA TYR A 482 -17.32 -25.96 -4.62
C TYR A 482 -17.98 -26.68 -3.42
N GLY A 483 -19.32 -26.83 -3.47
CA GLY A 483 -20.11 -27.46 -2.40
C GLY A 483 -20.39 -26.57 -1.18
N GLU A 484 -19.80 -25.38 -1.09
CA GLU A 484 -20.06 -24.42 -0.02
C GLU A 484 -21.08 -23.36 -0.47
N THR A 485 -22.07 -23.07 0.39
CA THR A 485 -23.03 -21.99 0.14
C THR A 485 -22.58 -20.70 0.82
N ILE A 486 -22.27 -19.70 0.02
CA ILE A 486 -22.12 -18.30 0.43
C ILE A 486 -23.52 -17.70 0.52
N SER A 487 -23.87 -17.11 1.68
CA SER A 487 -25.18 -16.49 1.90
C SER A 487 -25.06 -15.39 2.95
N ASN A 488 -24.40 -14.30 2.59
CA ASN A 488 -24.07 -13.22 3.51
C ASN A 488 -23.86 -11.89 2.78
N TYR A 489 -23.94 -10.80 3.54
CA TYR A 489 -23.46 -9.52 3.06
C TYR A 489 -21.93 -9.55 2.94
N MET A 490 -21.43 -9.16 1.78
CA MET A 490 -20.01 -9.05 1.48
C MET A 490 -19.64 -7.59 1.21
N LEU A 491 -18.50 -7.17 1.74
CA LEU A 491 -17.92 -5.86 1.51
C LEU A 491 -17.36 -5.80 0.10
N VAL A 492 -17.73 -4.77 -0.64
CA VAL A 492 -17.15 -4.47 -1.95
C VAL A 492 -15.82 -3.77 -1.72
N ASP A 493 -14.70 -4.44 -1.98
CA ASP A 493 -13.37 -3.82 -1.91
C ASP A 493 -13.05 -3.07 -3.20
N LYS A 494 -13.52 -3.59 -4.33
CA LYS A 494 -13.44 -2.94 -5.62
C LYS A 494 -14.67 -3.26 -6.47
N VAL A 495 -15.14 -2.25 -7.19
CA VAL A 495 -16.15 -2.41 -8.24
C VAL A 495 -15.64 -1.74 -9.51
N THR A 496 -15.81 -2.43 -10.64
CA THR A 496 -15.66 -1.81 -11.97
C THR A 496 -17.00 -1.87 -12.67
N HIS A 497 -17.61 -0.70 -12.88
CA HIS A 497 -18.80 -0.57 -13.70
C HIS A 497 -18.39 -0.46 -15.17
N THR A 498 -19.02 -1.23 -16.04
CA THR A 498 -18.87 -1.14 -17.51
C THR A 498 -20.22 -0.73 -18.11
N PHE A 499 -20.21 0.33 -18.90
CA PHE A 499 -21.39 0.84 -19.61
C PHE A 499 -21.21 0.63 -21.11
N ASN A 500 -22.06 -0.21 -21.69
CA ASN A 500 -22.17 -0.44 -23.12
C ASN A 500 -23.52 0.10 -23.62
N ASN A 501 -23.76 0.00 -24.92
CA ASN A 501 -25.03 0.44 -25.48
C ASN A 501 -26.21 -0.37 -24.87
N GLY A 502 -27.03 0.27 -24.05
CA GLY A 502 -28.17 -0.36 -23.38
C GLY A 502 -27.83 -1.33 -22.23
N GLN A 503 -26.55 -1.48 -21.86
CA GLN A 503 -26.11 -2.48 -20.88
C GLN A 503 -25.21 -1.86 -19.80
N HIS A 504 -25.48 -2.18 -18.54
CA HIS A 504 -24.65 -1.82 -17.38
C HIS A 504 -24.27 -3.09 -16.63
N LEU A 505 -22.96 -3.35 -16.55
CA LEU A 505 -22.38 -4.50 -15.85
C LEU A 505 -21.42 -4.06 -14.75
N MET A 506 -21.15 -4.95 -13.80
CA MET A 506 -20.19 -4.75 -12.73
C MET A 506 -19.31 -5.98 -12.50
N ASP A 507 -18.01 -5.73 -12.34
CA ASP A 507 -17.10 -6.68 -11.73
C ASP A 507 -16.90 -6.31 -10.27
N LEU A 508 -17.02 -7.27 -9.35
CA LEU A 508 -16.91 -7.07 -7.91
C LEU A 508 -15.78 -7.91 -7.34
N GLU A 509 -14.84 -7.29 -6.63
CA GLU A 509 -13.91 -7.97 -5.74
C GLU A 509 -14.41 -7.79 -4.30
N LEU A 510 -14.61 -8.91 -3.60
CA LEU A 510 -15.38 -8.93 -2.36
C LEU A 510 -14.59 -9.52 -1.18
N SER A 511 -14.84 -8.98 0.02
CA SER A 511 -14.36 -9.55 1.29
C SER A 511 -15.50 -9.74 2.30
N GLY A 512 -15.36 -10.71 3.20
CA GLY A 512 -16.32 -11.00 4.27
C GLY A 512 -16.60 -12.50 4.42
N GLY A 513 -17.04 -12.90 5.61
CA GLY A 513 -17.07 -14.31 5.99
C GLY A 513 -15.64 -14.85 6.10
N ASP A 514 -15.27 -15.76 5.21
CA ASP A 514 -13.91 -16.29 5.07
C ASP A 514 -13.17 -15.83 3.80
N TYR A 515 -13.80 -14.97 3.00
CA TYR A 515 -13.23 -14.45 1.76
C TYR A 515 -12.53 -13.11 1.97
N ASP A 516 -11.46 -12.89 1.23
CA ASP A 516 -10.66 -11.67 1.27
C ASP A 516 -10.08 -11.40 -0.12
N SER A 517 -10.31 -10.20 -0.64
CA SER A 517 -9.96 -9.82 -2.01
C SER A 517 -8.45 -9.65 -2.24
N SER A 518 -7.62 -9.75 -1.20
CA SER A 518 -6.18 -9.41 -1.24
C SER A 518 -5.21 -10.60 -1.21
N TYR A 519 -5.73 -11.84 -1.24
CA TYR A 519 -4.93 -13.08 -1.34
C TYR A 519 -4.46 -13.41 -2.76
#